data_AF-A0A943RU82-F1
#
_entry.id   AF-A0A943RU82-F1
#
_cell.length_a   1.000
_cell.length_b   1.000
_cell.length_c   1.000
_cell.angle_alpha   90.00
_cell.angle_beta   90.00
_cell.angle_gamma   90.00
#
_symmetry.space_group_name_H-M   'P 1'
#
loop_
_entity.id
_entity.type
_entity.pdbx_description
1 polymer ?
#
loop_
_entity_poly.entity_id
_entity_poly.type
_entity_poly.pdbx_seq_one_letter_code
_entity_poly.pdbx_strand_id
1 'polypeptide(L)'
;MGYADLNKPTSINIYPKDFASKEKIVEILNTYNADAKAAGEESKVITYTDIVGALMSSVTLIVDMISAMLIAFVSISLVVSSIMIGIITFISVLERKKEIGILRSIGASRRDIANVFNAETFIEGLISGVMGIGITQLLILPANAVVKAMFNVDNLVVLPLNGALILILISVVLTLLAGLIPAGRAAKSDPVQALRSE
;
A
#
# COMPACT_ATOMS: atom_id res chain seq x y z
N MET A 1 -46.96 29.85 25.87
CA MET A 1 -46.57 28.43 25.99
C MET A 1 -47.09 27.72 24.76
N GLY A 2 -46.18 27.24 23.90
CA GLY A 2 -46.48 26.88 22.50
C GLY A 2 -47.46 25.71 22.39
N TYR A 3 -48.50 25.90 21.57
CA TYR A 3 -49.40 24.84 21.15
C TYR A 3 -48.63 23.87 20.25
N ALA A 4 -48.46 22.63 20.70
CA ALA A 4 -48.01 21.54 19.85
C ALA A 4 -49.23 20.97 19.12
N ASP A 5 -49.36 21.23 17.83
CA ASP A 5 -50.37 20.58 16.98
C ASP A 5 -49.78 19.28 16.45
N LEU A 6 -50.37 18.14 16.84
CA LEU A 6 -49.95 16.82 16.36
C LEU A 6 -49.99 16.71 14.83
N ASN A 7 -50.82 17.53 14.16
CA ASN A 7 -50.96 17.51 12.71
C ASN A 7 -49.92 18.38 11.98
N LYS A 8 -49.09 19.13 12.71
CA LYS A 8 -48.05 20.03 12.16
C LYS A 8 -46.75 19.94 12.97
N PRO A 9 -46.04 18.79 12.93
CA PRO A 9 -44.79 18.65 13.67
C PRO A 9 -43.69 19.55 13.10
N THR A 10 -42.96 20.24 13.97
CA THR A 10 -41.80 21.07 13.58
C THR A 10 -40.57 20.22 13.26
N SER A 11 -40.45 19.03 13.85
CA SER A 11 -39.34 18.09 13.60
C SER A 11 -39.78 16.64 13.82
N ILE A 12 -39.11 15.71 13.14
CA ILE A 12 -39.33 14.25 13.27
C ILE A 12 -37.97 13.59 13.51
N ASN A 13 -37.87 12.81 14.58
CA ASN A 13 -36.67 12.00 14.86
C ASN A 13 -36.90 10.58 14.38
N ILE A 14 -36.04 10.08 13.50
CA ILE A 14 -36.12 8.73 12.94
C ILE A 14 -34.94 7.93 13.50
N TYR A 15 -35.22 6.74 14.05
CA TYR A 15 -34.23 5.82 14.60
C TYR A 15 -34.25 4.52 13.79
N PRO A 16 -33.40 4.40 12.77
CA PRO A 16 -33.32 3.18 11.96
C PRO A 16 -32.85 1.99 12.80
N LYS A 17 -33.37 0.80 12.50
CA LYS A 17 -32.99 -0.43 13.20
C LYS A 17 -31.56 -0.88 12.86
N ASP A 18 -31.11 -0.59 11.64
CA ASP A 18 -29.80 -0.99 11.11
C ASP A 18 -29.30 0.01 10.04
N PHE A 19 -28.04 -0.15 9.62
CA PHE A 19 -27.40 0.73 8.63
C PHE A 19 -28.06 0.64 7.24
N ALA A 20 -28.53 -0.54 6.83
CA ALA A 20 -29.20 -0.71 5.54
C ALA A 20 -30.54 0.06 5.49
N SER A 21 -31.29 0.02 6.58
CA SER A 21 -32.54 0.78 6.74
C SER A 21 -32.27 2.29 6.75
N LYS A 22 -31.20 2.72 7.41
CA LYS A 22 -30.75 4.11 7.42
C LYS A 22 -30.41 4.60 6.00
N GLU A 23 -29.64 3.84 5.23
CA GLU A 23 -29.29 4.19 3.85
C GLU A 23 -30.54 4.34 2.97
N LYS A 24 -31.50 3.42 3.07
CA LYS A 24 -32.78 3.53 2.35
C LYS A 24 -33.58 4.78 2.74
N ILE A 25 -33.59 5.14 4.03
CA ILE A 25 -34.27 6.36 4.49
C ILE A 25 -33.60 7.60 3.89
N VAL A 26 -32.27 7.66 3.91
CA VAL A 26 -31.49 8.75 3.30
C VAL A 26 -31.74 8.84 1.80
N GLU A 27 -31.80 7.70 1.10
CA GLU A 27 -32.08 7.62 -0.34
C GLU A 27 -33.48 8.15 -0.68
N ILE A 28 -34.51 7.76 0.08
CA ILE A 28 -35.89 8.26 -0.08
C ILE A 28 -35.94 9.77 0.14
N LEU A 29 -35.30 10.28 1.21
CA LEU A 29 -35.26 11.72 1.50
C LEU A 29 -34.56 12.50 0.40
N ASN A 30 -33.44 11.98 -0.13
CA ASN A 30 -32.72 12.60 -1.24
C ASN A 30 -33.56 12.63 -2.52
N THR A 31 -34.25 11.52 -2.84
CA THR A 31 -35.12 11.43 -4.03
C THR A 31 -36.28 12.40 -3.92
N TYR A 32 -36.98 12.42 -2.79
CA TYR A 32 -38.07 13.36 -2.54
C TYR A 32 -37.60 14.82 -2.64
N ASN A 33 -36.44 15.14 -2.06
CA ASN A 33 -35.86 16.48 -2.15
C ASN A 33 -35.45 16.86 -3.58
N ALA A 34 -34.96 15.91 -4.38
CA ALA A 34 -34.63 16.14 -5.77
C ALA A 34 -35.90 16.44 -6.60
N ASP A 35 -36.97 15.66 -6.41
CA ASP A 35 -38.25 15.84 -7.09
C ASP A 35 -38.92 17.17 -6.70
N ALA A 36 -38.93 17.50 -5.41
CA ALA A 36 -39.47 18.77 -4.91
C ALA A 36 -38.72 19.98 -5.47
N LYS A 37 -37.38 19.90 -5.58
CA LYS A 37 -36.56 20.95 -6.21
C LYS A 37 -36.83 21.05 -7.71
N ALA A 38 -36.96 19.93 -8.41
CA ALA A 38 -37.27 19.91 -9.85
C ALA A 38 -38.65 20.52 -10.15
N ALA A 39 -39.61 20.35 -9.24
CA ALA A 39 -40.95 20.93 -9.32
C ALA A 39 -41.02 22.41 -8.90
N GLY A 40 -39.91 23.02 -8.45
CA GLY A 40 -39.88 24.40 -7.94
C GLY A 40 -40.53 24.59 -6.56
N GLU A 41 -40.78 23.50 -5.84
CA GLU A 41 -41.45 23.51 -4.54
C GLU A 41 -40.44 23.61 -3.38
N GLU A 42 -39.69 24.71 -3.32
CA GLU A 42 -38.63 24.91 -2.32
C GLU A 42 -39.13 24.79 -0.86
N SER A 43 -40.38 25.16 -0.60
CA SER A 43 -41.00 25.08 0.72
C SER A 43 -41.23 23.65 1.22
N LYS A 44 -41.18 22.65 0.32
CA LYS A 44 -41.36 21.23 0.66
C LYS A 44 -40.04 20.49 0.84
N VAL A 45 -38.89 21.12 0.61
CA VAL A 45 -37.58 20.49 0.78
C VAL A 45 -37.33 20.17 2.25
N ILE A 46 -37.01 18.91 2.53
CA ILE A 46 -36.75 18.40 3.88
C ILE A 46 -35.26 18.59 4.21
N THR A 47 -34.99 19.37 5.26
CA THR A 47 -33.66 19.45 5.86
C THR A 47 -33.54 18.39 6.95
N TYR A 48 -32.52 17.54 6.87
CA TYR A 48 -32.28 16.49 7.86
C TYR A 48 -30.80 16.45 8.26
N THR A 49 -30.54 15.97 9.48
CA THR A 49 -29.19 15.78 10.03
C THR A 49 -28.93 14.31 10.30
N ASP A 50 -27.94 13.73 9.61
CA ASP A 50 -27.52 12.35 9.82
C ASP A 50 -26.38 12.28 10.85
N ILE A 51 -26.74 12.15 12.12
CA ILE A 51 -25.77 12.10 13.23
C ILE A 51 -24.87 10.86 13.11
N VAL A 52 -25.43 9.70 12.76
CA VAL A 52 -24.65 8.45 12.62
C VAL A 52 -23.70 8.55 11.42
N GLY A 53 -24.15 9.13 10.30
CA GLY A 53 -23.31 9.40 9.14
C GLY A 53 -22.17 10.37 9.44
N ALA A 54 -22.45 11.45 10.17
CA ALA A 54 -21.43 12.41 10.57
C ALA A 54 -20.35 11.78 11.48
N LEU A 55 -20.77 10.94 12.42
CA LEU A 55 -19.85 10.17 13.28
C LEU A 55 -19.01 9.18 12.46
N MET A 56 -19.65 8.36 11.60
CA MET A 56 -18.94 7.39 10.76
C MET A 56 -17.99 8.07 9.76
N SER A 57 -18.37 9.23 9.23
CA SER A 57 -17.50 10.04 8.38
C SER A 57 -16.28 10.53 9.14
N SER A 58 -16.45 11.02 10.37
CA SER A 58 -15.33 11.45 11.22
C SER A 58 -14.38 10.30 11.56
N VAL A 59 -14.91 9.12 11.88
CA VAL A 59 -14.11 7.90 12.10
C VAL A 59 -13.35 7.51 10.84
N THR A 60 -14.03 7.51 9.69
CA THR A 60 -13.42 7.18 8.38
C THR A 60 -12.29 8.14 8.05
N LEU A 61 -12.49 9.45 8.24
CA LEU A 61 -11.46 10.47 8.01
C LEU A 61 -10.22 10.26 8.88
N ILE A 62 -10.40 9.88 10.15
CA ILE A 62 -9.27 9.56 11.05
C ILE A 62 -8.53 8.32 10.55
N VAL A 63 -9.26 7.25 10.19
CA VAL A 63 -8.67 6.02 9.67
C VAL A 63 -7.90 6.27 8.37
N ASP A 64 -8.47 7.06 7.45
CA ASP A 64 -7.83 7.42 6.18
C ASP A 64 -6.58 8.25 6.39
N MET A 65 -6.60 9.18 7.34
CA MET A 65 -5.44 9.99 7.69
C MET A 65 -4.30 9.14 8.26
N ILE A 66 -4.60 8.23 9.19
CA ILE A 66 -3.61 7.30 9.75
C ILE A 66 -3.07 6.39 8.64
N SER A 67 -3.95 5.87 7.78
CA SER A 67 -3.56 5.00 6.67
C SER A 67 -2.65 5.73 5.68
N ALA A 68 -2.98 6.98 5.32
CA ALA A 68 -2.15 7.81 4.45
C ALA A 68 -0.77 8.09 5.06
N MET A 69 -0.70 8.35 6.37
CA MET A 69 0.57 8.51 7.07
C MET A 69 1.42 7.23 7.02
N LEU A 70 0.82 6.07 7.30
CA LEU A 70 1.51 4.78 7.23
C LEU A 70 2.03 4.49 5.80
N ILE A 71 1.21 4.75 4.79
CA ILE A 71 1.61 4.60 3.37
C ILE A 71 2.78 5.53 3.05
N ALA A 72 2.77 6.77 3.54
CA ALA A 72 3.88 7.71 3.34
C ALA A 72 5.17 7.19 3.98
N PHE A 73 5.12 6.69 5.23
CA PHE A 73 6.27 6.09 5.90
C PHE A 73 6.83 4.90 5.12
N VAL A 74 5.96 3.96 4.72
CA VAL A 74 6.37 2.79 3.93
C VAL A 74 7.01 3.20 2.61
N SER A 75 6.44 4.20 1.93
CA SER A 75 6.95 4.69 0.65
C SER A 75 8.36 5.28 0.80
N ILE A 76 8.60 6.09 1.83
CA ILE A 76 9.94 6.64 2.11
C ILE A 76 10.93 5.51 2.43
N SER A 77 10.54 4.55 3.27
CA SER A 77 11.37 3.40 3.60
C SER A 77 11.73 2.59 2.36
N LEU A 78 10.79 2.36 1.44
CA LEU A 78 11.04 1.65 0.17
C LEU A 78 12.07 2.37 -0.70
N VAL A 79 11.99 3.71 -0.81
CA VAL A 79 12.97 4.50 -1.56
C VAL A 79 14.36 4.39 -0.92
N VAL A 80 14.46 4.56 0.40
CA VAL A 80 15.74 4.46 1.12
C VAL A 80 16.34 3.06 0.98
N SER A 81 15.52 2.01 1.12
CA SER A 81 15.96 0.63 0.92
C SER A 81 16.43 0.36 -0.50
N SER A 82 15.72 0.87 -1.52
CA SER A 82 16.10 0.72 -2.93
C SER A 82 17.46 1.37 -3.22
N ILE A 83 17.72 2.56 -2.67
CA ILE A 83 19.04 3.21 -2.79
C ILE A 83 20.13 2.38 -2.10
N MET A 84 19.84 1.84 -0.91
CA MET A 84 20.79 1.00 -0.18
C MET A 84 21.17 -0.27 -0.96
N ILE A 85 20.19 -0.94 -1.57
CA ILE A 85 20.42 -2.10 -2.45
C ILE A 85 21.32 -1.70 -3.63
N GLY A 86 21.05 -0.55 -4.27
CA GLY A 86 21.88 -0.03 -5.36
C GLY A 86 23.33 0.24 -4.95
N ILE A 87 23.56 0.75 -3.73
CA ILE A 87 24.91 0.99 -3.20
C ILE A 87 25.63 -0.32 -2.90
N ILE A 88 24.96 -1.28 -2.25
CA ILE A 88 25.55 -2.58 -1.90
C ILE A 88 25.94 -3.35 -3.18
N THR A 89 25.04 -3.41 -4.15
CA THR A 89 25.30 -4.06 -5.45
C THR A 89 26.42 -3.35 -6.23
N PHE A 90 26.50 -2.02 -6.14
CA PHE A 90 27.62 -1.27 -6.71
C PHE A 90 28.95 -1.64 -6.06
N ILE A 91 29.02 -1.71 -4.73
CA ILE A 91 30.23 -2.10 -4.00
C ILE A 91 30.64 -3.53 -4.36
N SER A 92 29.70 -4.48 -4.36
CA SER A 92 29.93 -5.88 -4.74
C SER A 92 30.58 -6.01 -6.13
N VAL A 93 30.08 -5.24 -7.11
CA VAL A 93 30.69 -5.18 -8.44
C VAL A 93 32.13 -4.67 -8.40
N LEU A 94 32.40 -3.62 -7.61
CA LEU A 94 33.73 -3.02 -7.54
C LEU A 94 34.75 -3.96 -6.88
N GLU A 95 34.34 -4.71 -5.86
CA GLU A 95 35.18 -5.70 -5.17
C GLU A 95 35.51 -6.88 -6.10
N ARG A 96 34.56 -7.28 -6.96
CA ARG A 96 34.72 -8.41 -7.89
C ARG A 96 35.32 -8.04 -9.24
N LYS A 97 35.93 -6.86 -9.39
CA LYS A 97 36.55 -6.40 -10.65
C LYS A 97 37.56 -7.38 -11.26
N LYS A 98 38.39 -8.03 -10.43
CA LYS A 98 39.39 -9.01 -10.90
C LYS A 98 38.70 -10.23 -11.53
N GLU A 99 37.62 -10.73 -10.94
CA GLU A 99 36.81 -11.83 -11.50
C GLU A 99 36.18 -11.45 -12.84
N ILE A 100 35.61 -10.24 -12.93
CA ILE A 100 35.02 -9.70 -14.16
C ILE A 100 36.10 -9.59 -15.26
N GLY A 101 37.30 -9.13 -14.92
CA GLY A 101 38.44 -9.03 -15.84
C GLY A 101 38.87 -10.39 -16.41
N ILE A 102 38.90 -11.43 -15.57
CA ILE A 102 39.20 -12.80 -15.98
C ILE A 102 38.10 -13.33 -16.91
N LEU A 103 36.83 -13.19 -16.54
CA LEU A 103 35.68 -13.62 -17.35
C LEU A 103 35.69 -12.95 -18.73
N ARG A 104 35.96 -11.65 -18.80
CA ARG A 104 36.08 -10.91 -20.07
C ARG A 104 37.28 -11.35 -20.92
N SER A 105 38.37 -11.75 -20.29
CA SER A 105 39.57 -12.21 -21.00
C SER A 105 39.38 -13.61 -21.62
N ILE A 106 38.47 -14.42 -21.07
CA ILE A 106 38.07 -15.73 -21.60
C ILE A 106 36.95 -15.61 -22.66
N GLY A 107 36.43 -14.40 -22.89
CA GLY A 107 35.48 -14.10 -23.97
C GLY A 107 34.05 -13.79 -23.53
N ALA A 108 33.79 -13.65 -22.22
CA ALA A 108 32.46 -13.25 -21.75
C ALA A 108 32.09 -11.85 -22.27
N SER A 109 30.89 -11.75 -22.84
CA SER A 109 30.40 -10.48 -23.37
C SER A 109 29.95 -9.56 -22.24
N ARG A 110 29.85 -8.25 -22.53
CA ARG A 110 29.31 -7.27 -21.57
C ARG A 110 27.89 -7.60 -21.11
N ARG A 111 27.11 -8.29 -21.96
CA ARG A 111 25.74 -8.71 -21.66
C ARG A 111 25.71 -9.90 -20.70
N ASP A 112 26.63 -10.84 -20.84
CA ASP A 112 26.71 -12.00 -19.95
C ASP A 112 26.99 -11.55 -18.52
N ILE A 113 27.90 -10.59 -18.36
CA ILE A 113 28.24 -10.00 -17.07
C ILE A 113 27.04 -9.24 -16.49
N ALA A 114 26.35 -8.42 -17.29
CA ALA A 114 25.15 -7.73 -16.84
C ALA A 114 24.03 -8.72 -16.43
N ASN A 115 23.86 -9.82 -17.17
CA ASN A 115 22.85 -10.84 -16.89
C ASN A 115 23.14 -11.59 -15.58
N VAL A 116 24.41 -11.86 -15.26
CA VAL A 116 24.78 -12.46 -13.97
C VAL A 116 24.37 -11.55 -12.82
N PHE A 117 24.68 -10.25 -12.89
CA PHE A 117 24.29 -9.30 -11.83
C PHE A 117 22.77 -9.06 -11.77
N ASN A 118 22.09 -9.06 -12.92
CA ASN A 118 20.62 -8.99 -12.97
C ASN A 118 19.98 -10.25 -12.37
N ALA A 119 20.57 -11.42 -12.57
CA ALA A 119 20.11 -12.66 -11.96
C ALA A 119 20.35 -12.67 -10.44
N GLU A 120 21.49 -12.16 -9.98
CA GLU A 120 21.81 -12.00 -8.55
C GLU A 120 20.76 -11.12 -7.86
N THR A 121 20.49 -9.94 -8.42
CA THR A 121 19.47 -9.02 -7.89
C THR A 121 18.04 -9.56 -7.99
N PHE A 122 17.72 -10.34 -9.03
CA PHE A 122 16.43 -11.04 -9.11
C PHE A 122 16.26 -12.06 -7.98
N ILE A 123 17.28 -12.88 -7.73
CA ILE A 123 17.26 -13.91 -6.68
C ILE A 123 17.14 -13.25 -5.30
N GLU A 124 17.90 -12.18 -5.05
CA GLU A 124 17.79 -11.40 -3.82
C GLU A 124 16.38 -10.84 -3.63
N GLY A 125 15.79 -10.26 -4.68
CA GLY A 125 14.42 -9.74 -4.67
C GLY A 125 13.36 -10.79 -4.39
N LEU A 126 13.52 -11.97 -4.98
CA LEU A 126 12.59 -13.08 -4.80
C LEU A 126 12.68 -13.65 -3.38
N ILE A 127 13.90 -13.92 -2.90
CA ILE A 127 14.15 -14.46 -1.56
C ILE A 127 13.68 -13.48 -0.49
N SER A 128 14.02 -12.19 -0.62
CA SER A 128 13.57 -11.16 0.33
C SER A 128 12.05 -11.02 0.34
N GLY A 129 11.39 -11.07 -0.82
CA GLY A 129 9.94 -11.05 -0.93
C GLY A 129 9.29 -12.25 -0.20
N VAL A 130 9.76 -13.47 -0.48
CA VAL A 130 9.25 -14.69 0.17
C VAL A 130 9.49 -14.66 1.69
N MET A 131 10.70 -14.27 2.12
CA MET A 131 10.99 -14.10 3.54
C MET A 131 10.11 -13.04 4.19
N GLY A 132 9.88 -11.91 3.53
CA GLY A 132 9.00 -10.85 4.02
C GLY A 132 7.58 -11.35 4.27
N ILE A 133 7.03 -12.16 3.37
CA ILE A 133 5.73 -12.79 3.55
C ILE A 133 5.77 -13.79 4.72
N GLY A 134 6.80 -14.64 4.79
CA GLY A 134 6.96 -15.60 5.88
C GLY A 134 7.01 -14.95 7.26
N ILE A 135 7.78 -13.87 7.38
CA ILE A 135 7.88 -13.06 8.60
C ILE A 135 6.52 -12.42 8.92
N THR A 136 5.84 -11.85 7.92
CA THR A 136 4.52 -11.25 8.10
C THR A 136 3.51 -12.26 8.65
N GLN A 137 3.48 -13.48 8.09
CA GLN A 137 2.62 -14.57 8.58
C GLN A 137 2.93 -14.92 10.05
N LEU A 138 4.21 -14.93 10.41
CA LEU A 138 4.62 -15.18 11.80
C LEU A 138 4.15 -14.07 12.74
N LEU A 139 4.23 -12.80 12.33
CA LEU A 139 3.75 -11.66 13.14
C LEU A 139 2.22 -11.57 13.22
N ILE A 140 1.48 -12.10 12.26
CA ILE A 140 0.01 -12.12 12.28
C ILE A 140 -0.51 -12.93 13.48
N LEU A 141 0.19 -13.98 13.91
CA LEU A 141 -0.21 -14.82 15.05
C LEU A 141 -0.31 -14.04 16.38
N PRO A 142 0.76 -13.39 16.87
CA PRO A 142 0.67 -12.58 18.09
C PRO A 142 -0.22 -11.35 17.89
N ALA A 143 -0.27 -10.75 16.69
CA ALA A 143 -1.15 -9.61 16.42
C ALA A 143 -2.63 -9.98 16.61
N ASN A 144 -3.08 -11.11 16.03
CA ASN A 144 -4.44 -11.59 16.23
C ASN A 144 -4.71 -12.02 17.68
N ALA A 145 -3.72 -12.55 18.40
CA ALA A 145 -3.88 -12.89 19.82
C ALA A 145 -4.15 -11.65 20.67
N VAL A 146 -3.43 -10.54 20.43
CA VAL A 146 -3.64 -9.27 21.12
C VAL A 146 -5.01 -8.69 20.77
N VAL A 147 -5.39 -8.68 19.49
CA VAL A 147 -6.69 -8.17 19.05
C VAL A 147 -7.83 -8.97 19.68
N LYS A 148 -7.72 -10.30 19.70
CA LYS A 148 -8.71 -11.18 20.35
C LYS A 148 -8.83 -10.87 21.84
N ALA A 149 -7.72 -10.69 22.55
CA ALA A 149 -7.74 -10.41 23.98
C ALA A 149 -8.37 -9.05 24.32
N MET A 150 -8.17 -8.03 23.48
CA MET A 150 -8.64 -6.67 23.75
C MET A 150 -10.06 -6.39 23.23
N PHE A 151 -10.40 -6.92 22.06
CA PHE A 151 -11.62 -6.56 21.33
C PHE A 151 -12.58 -7.74 21.15
N ASN A 152 -12.19 -8.96 21.55
CA ASN A 152 -12.96 -10.19 21.37
C ASN A 152 -13.39 -10.44 19.90
N VAL A 153 -12.56 -9.98 18.96
CA VAL A 153 -12.75 -10.18 17.51
C VAL A 153 -11.71 -11.19 17.03
N ASP A 154 -12.18 -12.24 16.35
CA ASP A 154 -11.32 -13.25 15.76
C ASP A 154 -10.87 -12.85 14.35
N ASN A 155 -9.60 -13.15 14.05
CA ASN A 155 -9.02 -13.12 12.70
C ASN A 155 -9.17 -11.77 11.96
N LEU A 156 -8.99 -10.67 12.68
CA LEU A 156 -9.06 -9.33 12.12
C LEU A 156 -7.87 -9.03 11.17
N VAL A 157 -6.68 -9.51 11.52
CA VAL A 157 -5.46 -9.28 10.74
C VAL A 157 -5.22 -10.47 9.83
N VAL A 158 -5.44 -10.30 8.53
CA VAL A 158 -5.25 -11.36 7.53
C VAL A 158 -4.49 -10.80 6.33
N LEU A 159 -3.50 -11.55 5.87
CA LEU A 159 -2.82 -11.25 4.60
C LEU A 159 -3.41 -12.12 3.49
N PRO A 160 -4.19 -11.55 2.56
CA PRO A 160 -4.75 -12.32 1.45
C PRO A 160 -3.64 -12.81 0.52
N LEU A 161 -3.81 -14.01 -0.04
CA LEU A 161 -2.81 -14.63 -0.93
C LEU A 161 -2.47 -13.73 -2.12
N ASN A 162 -3.48 -13.08 -2.72
CA ASN A 162 -3.29 -12.15 -3.82
C ASN A 162 -2.42 -10.96 -3.42
N GLY A 163 -2.61 -10.43 -2.20
CA GLY A 163 -1.78 -9.35 -1.66
C GLY A 163 -0.33 -9.79 -1.46
N ALA A 164 -0.12 -11.00 -0.94
CA ALA A 164 1.21 -11.56 -0.77
C ALA A 164 1.97 -11.70 -2.11
N LEU A 165 1.30 -12.18 -3.16
CA LEU A 165 1.89 -12.29 -4.50
C LEU A 165 2.27 -10.93 -5.08
N ILE A 166 1.39 -9.93 -4.93
CA ILE A 166 1.66 -8.55 -5.40
C ILE A 166 2.87 -7.98 -4.67
N LEU A 167 2.99 -8.17 -3.35
CA LEU A 167 4.12 -7.69 -2.57
C LEU A 167 5.45 -8.33 -2.98
N ILE A 168 5.47 -9.64 -3.26
CA ILE A 168 6.66 -10.32 -3.79
C ILE A 168 7.05 -9.72 -5.14
N LEU A 169 6.08 -9.49 -6.02
CA LEU A 169 6.32 -8.93 -7.35
C LEU A 169 6.88 -7.51 -7.24
N ILE A 170 6.35 -6.68 -6.35
CA ILE A 170 6.88 -5.34 -6.04
C ILE A 170 8.32 -5.43 -5.52
N SER A 171 8.62 -6.37 -4.61
CA SER A 171 9.98 -6.57 -4.08
C SER A 171 10.98 -6.86 -5.19
N VAL A 172 10.66 -7.80 -6.09
CA VAL A 172 11.50 -8.17 -7.24
C VAL A 172 11.68 -6.99 -8.19
N VAL A 173 10.62 -6.25 -8.51
CA VAL A 173 10.71 -5.09 -9.40
C VAL A 173 11.61 -4.00 -8.80
N LEU A 174 11.45 -3.68 -7.51
CA LEU A 174 12.24 -2.65 -6.86
C LEU A 174 13.73 -3.01 -6.75
N THR A 175 14.04 -4.27 -6.43
CA THR A 175 15.43 -4.76 -6.37
C THR A 175 16.09 -4.79 -7.73
N LEU A 176 15.38 -5.24 -8.77
CA LEU A 176 15.87 -5.17 -10.15
C LEU A 176 16.15 -3.73 -10.57
N LEU A 177 15.21 -2.81 -10.37
CA LEU A 177 15.38 -1.41 -10.73
C LEU A 177 16.58 -0.78 -10.01
N ALA A 178 16.81 -1.12 -8.74
CA ALA A 178 17.98 -0.69 -7.98
C ALA A 178 19.29 -1.26 -8.56
N GLY A 179 19.28 -2.52 -8.99
CA GLY A 179 20.43 -3.25 -9.53
C GLY A 179 20.84 -2.90 -10.96
N LEU A 180 19.91 -2.40 -11.78
CA LEU A 180 20.17 -2.10 -13.19
C LEU A 180 21.25 -1.02 -13.39
N ILE A 181 21.28 0.00 -12.53
CA ILE A 181 22.25 1.10 -12.59
C ILE A 181 23.69 0.60 -12.36
N PRO A 182 24.01 -0.13 -11.27
CA PRO A 182 25.34 -0.69 -11.06
C PRO A 182 25.71 -1.78 -12.07
N ALA A 183 24.79 -2.66 -12.45
CA ALA A 183 25.05 -3.70 -13.46
C ALA A 183 25.47 -3.09 -14.81
N GLY A 184 24.82 -2.00 -15.23
CA GLY A 184 25.19 -1.26 -16.43
C GLY A 184 26.56 -0.60 -16.36
N ARG A 185 26.99 -0.15 -15.17
CA ARG A 185 28.36 0.35 -14.94
C ARG A 185 29.39 -0.78 -14.92
N ALA A 186 29.08 -1.91 -14.28
CA ALA A 186 29.92 -3.12 -14.28
C ALA A 186 30.28 -3.55 -15.70
N ALA A 187 29.28 -3.67 -16.56
CA ALA A 187 29.39 -4.11 -17.94
C ALA A 187 30.24 -3.17 -18.82
N LYS A 188 30.37 -1.89 -18.44
CA LYS A 188 31.18 -0.89 -19.15
C LYS A 188 32.61 -0.78 -18.64
N SER A 189 32.97 -1.46 -17.54
CA SER A 189 34.32 -1.39 -16.95
C SER A 189 35.37 -1.92 -17.93
N ASP A 190 36.42 -1.16 -18.17
CA ASP A 190 37.45 -1.47 -19.18
C ASP A 190 38.43 -2.56 -18.69
N PRO A 191 38.62 -3.69 -19.42
CA PRO A 191 39.44 -4.82 -18.95
C PRO A 191 40.91 -4.43 -18.74
N VAL A 192 41.40 -3.47 -19.54
CA VAL A 192 42.80 -3.07 -19.52
C VAL A 192 43.15 -2.28 -18.26
N GLN A 193 42.18 -1.57 -17.66
CA GLN A 193 42.40 -0.90 -16.37
C GLN A 193 42.30 -1.88 -15.19
N ALA A 194 41.41 -2.88 -15.27
CA ALA A 194 41.19 -3.84 -14.18
C ALA A 194 42.39 -4.76 -13.88
N LEU A 195 43.27 -4.98 -14.86
CA LEU A 195 44.51 -5.76 -14.72
C LEU A 195 45.75 -4.90 -14.41
N ARG A 196 45.65 -3.57 -14.57
CA ARG A 196 46.78 -2.63 -14.41
C ARG A 196 46.70 -1.77 -13.16
N SER A 197 45.57 -1.76 -12.48
CA SER A 197 45.46 -1.27 -11.10
C SER A 197 45.93 -2.38 -10.16
N GLU A 198 47.04 -2.15 -9.45
CA GLU A 198 47.56 -2.98 -8.36
C GLU A 198 46.44 -3.48 -7.41
#